data_AF-C9ZFV6-F1
#
_entry.id   AF-C9ZFV6-F1
#
_cell.length_a   1.000
_cell.length_b   1.000
_cell.length_c   1.000
_cell.angle_alpha   90.00
_cell.angle_beta   90.00
_cell.angle_gamma   90.00
#
_symmetry.space_group_name_H-M   'P 1'
#
loop_
_entity.id
_entity.type
_entity.pdbx_description
1 polymer ?
#
loop_
_entity_poly.entity_id
_entity_poly.type
_entity_poly.pdbx_seq_one_letter_code
_entity_poly.pdbx_strand_id
1 'polypeptide(L)'
;MSMSELVHAVGGFECGPAELIRASVRTAERAFAELDACDAVIDEASEAGRHISDRLRAHLATESAAAVSAELDELTAIAARVRDTDETRRLLNRVLGREDRDSSAPVGVAHLIVTGLPSLPSAYAEPDDFTDLLAVAGREEQLRPQLKLVHADRIARAAAHLVAVVDRVAATGFIDRQFTAESLGEAEHAYGLWKACLAERRRDLR
;
A
#
# COMPACT_ATOMS: atom_id res chain seq x y z
N MET A 1 59.51 -10.95 12.31
CA MET A 1 58.51 -11.08 11.23
C MET A 1 58.62 -9.86 10.35
N SER A 2 59.08 -10.03 9.11
CA SER A 2 59.23 -8.92 8.16
C SER A 2 57.93 -8.70 7.37
N MET A 3 57.71 -7.49 6.87
CA MET A 3 56.53 -7.13 6.06
C MET A 3 56.37 -8.03 4.82
N SER A 4 57.48 -8.57 4.30
CA SER A 4 57.50 -9.52 3.20
C SER A 4 56.91 -10.90 3.54
N GLU A 5 56.98 -11.33 4.81
CA GLU A 5 56.42 -12.62 5.26
C GLU A 5 54.89 -12.55 5.43
N LEU A 6 54.37 -11.37 5.82
CA LEU A 6 52.92 -11.11 5.90
C LEU A 6 52.26 -11.05 4.52
N VAL A 7 52.91 -10.44 3.53
CA VAL A 7 52.41 -10.39 2.14
C VAL A 7 52.35 -11.79 1.52
N HIS A 8 53.29 -12.68 1.87
CA HIS A 8 53.31 -14.03 1.33
C HIS A 8 52.27 -14.96 1.98
N ALA A 9 51.96 -14.73 3.26
CA ALA A 9 50.99 -15.53 4.03
C ALA A 9 49.52 -15.17 3.73
N VAL A 10 49.24 -13.95 3.27
CA VAL A 10 47.89 -13.46 2.97
C VAL A 10 47.53 -13.59 1.47
N GLY A 11 48.49 -14.01 0.64
CA GLY A 11 48.35 -13.96 -0.82
C GLY A 11 48.57 -12.54 -1.30
N GLY A 12 49.80 -12.23 -1.71
CA GLY A 12 50.14 -10.92 -2.23
C GLY A 12 49.28 -10.60 -3.45
N PHE A 13 48.65 -9.42 -3.46
CA PHE A 13 47.96 -8.93 -4.65
C PHE A 13 48.98 -8.82 -5.79
N GLU A 14 48.77 -9.58 -6.87
CA GLU A 14 49.68 -9.64 -8.03
C GLU A 14 49.77 -8.31 -8.80
N CYS A 15 48.90 -7.35 -8.48
CA CYS A 15 48.76 -6.06 -9.15
C CYS A 15 49.40 -4.92 -8.34
N GLY A 16 49.96 -3.93 -9.03
CA GLY A 16 50.51 -2.75 -8.36
C GLY A 16 49.42 -1.95 -7.58
N PRO A 17 49.78 -1.18 -6.54
CA PRO A 17 48.81 -0.40 -5.76
C PRO A 17 47.90 0.49 -6.61
N ALA A 18 48.41 1.07 -7.69
CA ALA A 18 47.63 1.87 -8.62
C ALA A 18 46.58 1.06 -9.42
N GLU A 19 46.86 -0.20 -9.73
CA GLU A 19 45.91 -1.09 -10.40
C GLU A 19 44.81 -1.55 -9.45
N LEU A 20 45.16 -1.84 -8.20
CA LEU A 20 44.20 -2.12 -7.13
C LEU A 20 43.25 -0.94 -6.92
N ILE A 21 43.79 0.29 -6.80
CA ILE A 21 42.96 1.50 -6.66
C ILE A 21 42.01 1.66 -7.84
N ARG A 22 42.48 1.49 -9.09
CA ARG A 22 41.61 1.60 -10.28
C ARG A 22 40.54 0.51 -10.31
N ALA A 23 40.86 -0.72 -9.92
CA ALA A 23 39.89 -1.80 -9.82
C ALA A 23 38.84 -1.51 -8.75
N SER A 24 39.25 -1.03 -7.58
CA SER A 24 38.34 -0.61 -6.51
C SER A 24 37.41 0.52 -6.94
N VAL A 25 37.93 1.55 -7.63
CA VAL A 25 37.11 2.66 -8.14
C VAL A 25 36.05 2.15 -9.12
N ARG A 26 36.43 1.32 -10.11
CA ARG A 26 35.46 0.77 -11.07
C ARG A 26 34.39 -0.09 -10.40
N THR A 27 34.77 -0.88 -9.39
CA THR A 27 33.81 -1.69 -8.62
C THR A 27 32.85 -0.80 -7.83
N ALA A 28 33.34 0.29 -7.23
CA ALA A 28 32.51 1.26 -6.52
C ALA A 28 31.56 1.99 -7.49
N GLU A 29 32.04 2.47 -8.64
CA GLU A 29 31.23 3.11 -9.68
C GLU A 29 30.10 2.20 -10.15
N ARG A 30 30.39 0.92 -10.38
CA ARG A 30 29.38 -0.08 -10.74
C ARG A 30 28.36 -0.30 -9.63
N ALA A 31 28.80 -0.36 -8.38
CA ALA A 31 27.91 -0.53 -7.23
C ALA A 31 26.98 0.69 -7.05
N PHE A 32 27.46 1.91 -7.27
CA PHE A 32 26.63 3.11 -7.26
C PHE A 32 25.62 3.12 -8.41
N ALA A 33 26.04 2.78 -9.63
CA ALA A 33 25.12 2.72 -10.77
C ALA A 33 23.99 1.68 -10.55
N GLU A 34 24.30 0.55 -9.92
CA GLU A 34 23.29 -0.47 -9.58
C GLU A 34 22.35 0.01 -8.46
N LEU A 35 22.86 0.76 -7.48
CA LEU A 35 22.01 1.40 -6.48
C LEU A 35 21.09 2.46 -7.09
N ASP A 36 21.62 3.31 -7.98
CA ASP A 36 20.83 4.33 -8.68
C ASP A 36 19.70 3.67 -9.50
N ALA A 37 19.96 2.51 -10.11
CA ALA A 37 18.95 1.73 -10.80
C ALA A 37 17.87 1.19 -9.84
N CYS A 38 18.24 0.73 -8.64
CA CYS A 38 17.28 0.29 -7.63
C CYS A 38 16.42 1.46 -7.12
N ASP A 39 17.04 2.61 -6.88
CA ASP A 39 16.36 3.83 -6.41
C ASP A 39 15.40 4.36 -7.50
N ALA A 40 15.78 4.27 -8.78
CA ALA A 40 14.88 4.60 -9.89
C ALA A 40 13.60 3.73 -9.90
N VAL A 41 13.71 2.42 -9.60
CA VAL A 41 12.52 1.54 -9.48
C VAL A 41 11.58 2.01 -8.37
N ILE A 42 12.13 2.50 -7.25
CA ILE A 42 11.35 3.01 -6.12
C ILE A 42 10.65 4.33 -6.48
N ASP A 43 11.34 5.24 -7.17
CA ASP A 43 10.77 6.51 -7.62
C ASP A 43 9.64 6.29 -8.64
N GLU A 44 9.87 5.42 -9.63
CA GLU A 44 8.86 5.02 -10.60
C GLU A 44 7.66 4.34 -9.93
N ALA A 45 7.90 3.46 -8.94
CA ALA A 45 6.84 2.82 -8.18
C ALA A 45 5.99 3.84 -7.40
N SER A 46 6.64 4.83 -6.79
CA SER A 46 5.97 5.93 -6.08
C SER A 46 5.09 6.74 -7.02
N GLU A 47 5.59 7.06 -8.22
CA GLU A 47 4.83 7.80 -9.24
C GLU A 47 3.66 6.99 -9.79
N ALA A 48 3.89 5.73 -10.14
CA ALA A 48 2.84 4.82 -10.60
C ALA A 48 1.75 4.63 -9.53
N GLY A 49 2.12 4.48 -8.26
CA GLY A 49 1.19 4.40 -7.15
C GLY A 49 0.32 5.65 -6.99
N ARG A 50 0.87 6.85 -7.20
CA ARG A 50 0.08 8.10 -7.22
C ARG A 50 -0.92 8.12 -8.37
N HIS A 51 -0.52 7.70 -9.56
CA HIS A 51 -1.42 7.59 -10.71
C HIS A 51 -2.55 6.58 -10.48
N ILE A 52 -2.24 5.41 -9.89
CA ILE A 52 -3.26 4.43 -9.49
C ILE A 52 -4.26 5.05 -8.51
N SER A 53 -3.78 5.79 -7.51
CA SER A 53 -4.66 6.49 -6.56
C SER A 53 -5.60 7.49 -7.26
N ASP A 54 -5.10 8.27 -8.20
CA ASP A 54 -5.92 9.19 -9.01
C ASP A 54 -6.99 8.44 -9.83
N ARG A 55 -6.62 7.33 -10.48
CA ARG A 55 -7.57 6.49 -11.24
C ARG A 55 -8.60 5.84 -10.33
N LEU A 56 -8.19 5.35 -9.16
CA LEU A 56 -9.09 4.80 -8.14
C LEU A 56 -10.16 5.80 -7.73
N ARG A 57 -9.81 7.08 -7.49
CA ARG A 57 -10.80 8.13 -7.19
C ARG A 57 -11.87 8.23 -8.27
N ALA A 58 -11.47 8.22 -9.55
CA ALA A 58 -12.40 8.27 -10.68
C ALA A 58 -13.27 7.00 -10.78
N HIS A 59 -12.69 5.82 -10.60
CA HIS A 59 -13.41 4.54 -10.67
C HIS A 59 -14.38 4.35 -9.51
N LEU A 60 -14.02 4.81 -8.30
CA LEU A 60 -14.90 4.78 -7.14
C LEU A 60 -16.08 5.73 -7.29
N ALA A 61 -15.86 6.93 -7.85
CA ALA A 61 -16.93 7.89 -8.13
C ALA A 61 -17.93 7.39 -9.19
N THR A 62 -17.47 6.59 -10.15
CA THR A 62 -18.31 5.94 -11.16
C THR A 62 -18.80 4.55 -10.74
N GLU A 63 -18.49 4.11 -9.53
CA GLU A 63 -18.86 2.83 -8.96
C GLU A 63 -18.43 1.60 -9.80
N SER A 64 -17.31 1.72 -10.52
CA SER A 64 -16.78 0.67 -11.39
C SER A 64 -15.94 -0.35 -10.61
N ALA A 65 -16.60 -1.38 -10.06
CA ALA A 65 -15.92 -2.45 -9.31
C ALA A 65 -14.82 -3.16 -10.11
N ALA A 66 -15.06 -3.46 -11.38
CA ALA A 66 -14.08 -4.14 -12.23
C ALA A 66 -12.82 -3.30 -12.44
N ALA A 67 -12.98 -1.99 -12.64
CA ALA A 67 -11.84 -1.09 -12.79
C ALA A 67 -11.06 -0.94 -11.48
N VAL A 68 -11.75 -0.77 -10.34
CA VAL A 68 -11.09 -0.75 -9.01
C VAL A 68 -10.27 -2.02 -8.76
N SER A 69 -10.79 -3.19 -9.15
CA SER A 69 -10.05 -4.45 -9.02
C SER A 69 -8.75 -4.44 -9.84
N ALA A 70 -8.82 -4.00 -11.10
CA ALA A 70 -7.65 -3.97 -11.98
C ALA A 70 -6.56 -3.02 -11.45
N GLU A 71 -6.95 -1.89 -10.86
CA GLU A 71 -6.03 -0.96 -10.22
C GLU A 71 -5.29 -1.58 -9.02
N LEU A 72 -5.98 -2.41 -8.22
CA LEU A 72 -5.36 -3.12 -7.09
C LEU A 72 -4.41 -4.25 -7.54
N ASP A 73 -4.74 -4.92 -8.65
CA ASP A 73 -3.84 -5.90 -9.27
C ASP A 73 -2.55 -5.23 -9.77
N GLU A 74 -2.67 -4.05 -10.38
CA GLU A 74 -1.52 -3.25 -10.84
C GLU A 74 -0.66 -2.78 -9.65
N LEU A 75 -1.30 -2.32 -8.57
CA LEU A 75 -0.60 -1.94 -7.33
C LEU A 75 0.21 -3.10 -6.75
N THR A 76 -0.36 -4.31 -6.77
CA THR A 76 0.31 -5.53 -6.31
C THR A 76 1.51 -5.87 -7.20
N ALA A 77 1.40 -5.68 -8.52
CA ALA A 77 2.50 -5.89 -9.45
C ALA A 77 3.66 -4.90 -9.24
N ILE A 78 3.36 -3.63 -8.94
CA ILE A 78 4.37 -2.61 -8.59
C ILE A 78 5.11 -3.00 -7.32
N ALA A 79 4.37 -3.38 -6.27
CA ALA A 79 4.97 -3.82 -5.01
C ALA A 79 5.88 -5.06 -5.18
N ALA A 80 5.52 -5.98 -6.07
CA ALA A 80 6.36 -7.12 -6.42
C ALA A 80 7.67 -6.69 -7.10
N ARG A 81 7.60 -5.75 -8.05
CA ARG A 81 8.78 -5.22 -8.74
C ARG A 81 9.78 -4.56 -7.78
N VAL A 82 9.29 -3.74 -6.85
CA VAL A 82 10.16 -3.12 -5.84
C VAL A 82 10.81 -4.19 -4.96
N ARG A 83 10.04 -5.20 -4.54
CA ARG A 83 10.56 -6.32 -3.74
C ARG A 83 11.67 -7.10 -4.44
N ASP A 84 11.58 -7.28 -5.76
CA ASP A 84 12.60 -7.98 -6.54
C ASP A 84 13.95 -7.23 -6.55
N THR A 85 13.95 -5.92 -6.30
CA THR A 85 15.18 -5.10 -6.21
C THR A 85 15.75 -5.00 -4.78
N ASP A 86 14.98 -5.40 -3.76
CA ASP A 86 15.32 -5.14 -2.35
C ASP A 86 16.55 -5.93 -1.87
N GLU A 87 16.74 -7.17 -2.35
CA GLU A 87 17.93 -7.96 -1.99
C GLU A 87 19.22 -7.34 -2.53
N THR A 88 19.22 -6.93 -3.80
CA THR A 88 20.34 -6.22 -4.44
C THR A 88 20.64 -4.92 -3.71
N ARG A 89 19.61 -4.11 -3.43
CA ARG A 89 19.76 -2.83 -2.71
C ARG A 89 20.35 -3.03 -1.31
N ARG A 90 19.87 -3.99 -0.53
CA ARG A 90 20.41 -4.31 0.81
C ARG A 90 21.86 -4.75 0.75
N LEU A 91 22.21 -5.64 -0.19
CA LEU A 91 23.58 -6.11 -0.36
C LEU A 91 24.53 -4.96 -0.69
N LEU A 92 24.15 -4.08 -1.63
CA LEU A 92 24.96 -2.95 -2.03
C LEU A 92 25.12 -1.93 -0.89
N ASN A 93 24.04 -1.64 -0.15
CA ASN A 93 24.12 -0.78 1.03
C ASN A 93 25.03 -1.37 2.12
N ARG A 94 25.01 -2.69 2.35
CA ARG A 94 25.95 -3.37 3.24
C ARG A 94 27.40 -3.21 2.77
N VAL A 95 27.67 -3.49 1.50
CA VAL A 95 29.02 -3.38 0.91
C VAL A 95 29.56 -1.95 1.02
N LEU A 96 28.70 -0.95 0.91
CA LEU A 96 29.06 0.46 1.07
C LEU A 96 29.06 0.96 2.53
N GLY A 97 28.79 0.09 3.51
CA GLY A 97 28.77 0.46 4.93
C GLY A 97 27.61 1.38 5.33
N ARG A 98 26.46 1.28 4.65
CA ARG A 98 25.26 2.13 4.81
C ARG A 98 24.13 1.47 5.61
N GLU A 99 24.36 0.32 6.25
CA GLU A 99 23.29 -0.55 6.79
C GLU A 99 22.53 -0.03 8.04
N ASP A 100 22.94 1.08 8.66
CA ASP A 100 22.40 1.51 9.98
C ASP A 100 21.49 2.75 9.97
N ARG A 101 20.85 3.14 8.86
CA ARG A 101 20.03 4.37 8.81
C ARG A 101 18.52 4.21 8.68
N ASP A 102 18.03 3.03 8.35
CA ASP A 102 16.59 2.81 8.05
C ASP A 102 15.78 2.28 9.24
N SER A 103 16.17 2.59 10.48
CA SER A 103 15.31 2.34 11.65
C SER A 103 14.27 3.46 11.82
N SER A 104 13.52 3.78 10.76
CA SER A 104 12.29 4.54 10.94
C SER A 104 11.28 3.62 11.64
N ALA A 105 10.67 4.11 12.72
CA ALA A 105 9.65 3.36 13.44
C ALA A 105 8.55 2.90 12.46
N PRO A 106 8.02 1.67 12.60
CA PRO A 106 7.00 1.16 11.69
C PRO A 106 5.79 2.08 11.73
N VAL A 107 5.45 2.67 10.59
CA VAL A 107 4.20 3.42 10.42
C VAL A 107 3.08 2.39 10.39
N GLY A 108 2.23 2.34 11.41
CA GLY A 108 1.11 1.41 11.42
C GLY A 108 0.10 1.69 10.30
N VAL A 109 -0.44 0.64 9.69
CA VAL A 109 -1.55 0.75 8.74
C VAL A 109 -2.84 1.03 9.51
N ALA A 110 -3.59 2.05 9.08
CA ALA A 110 -4.91 2.32 9.65
C ALA A 110 -5.92 1.33 9.09
N HIS A 111 -6.61 0.60 9.96
CA HIS A 111 -7.61 -0.39 9.56
C HIS A 111 -9.03 0.18 9.60
N LEU A 112 -9.77 0.02 8.52
CA LEU A 112 -11.20 0.32 8.48
C LEU A 112 -12.00 -0.93 8.86
N ILE A 113 -12.58 -0.91 10.04
CA ILE A 113 -13.50 -1.96 10.49
C ILE A 113 -14.95 -1.58 10.18
N VAL A 114 -15.82 -2.58 9.97
CA VAL A 114 -17.26 -2.39 9.68
C VAL A 114 -17.94 -1.50 10.72
N THR A 115 -17.57 -1.61 12.00
CA THR A 115 -18.12 -0.80 13.09
C THR A 115 -17.66 0.66 13.06
N GLY A 116 -16.64 0.99 12.26
CA GLY A 116 -16.23 2.36 11.98
C GLY A 116 -17.10 3.03 10.90
N LEU A 117 -17.99 2.28 10.24
CA LEU A 117 -18.97 2.82 9.31
C LEU A 117 -20.26 3.23 10.04
N PRO A 118 -20.95 4.29 9.59
CA PRO A 118 -22.24 4.68 10.14
C PRO A 118 -23.24 3.52 10.12
N SER A 119 -23.94 3.29 11.24
CA SER A 119 -24.97 2.26 11.36
C SER A 119 -26.17 2.58 10.47
N LEU A 120 -26.76 1.54 9.85
CA LEU A 120 -27.96 1.70 9.05
C LEU A 120 -29.17 1.96 9.96
N PRO A 121 -29.97 3.02 9.70
CA PRO A 121 -31.22 3.22 10.41
C PRO A 121 -32.17 2.06 10.10
N SER A 122 -32.79 1.52 11.15
CA SER A 122 -33.70 0.38 11.04
C SER A 122 -35.02 0.72 11.70
N ALA A 123 -36.14 0.37 11.04
CA ALA A 123 -37.48 0.47 11.64
C ALA A 123 -37.62 -0.42 12.88
N TYR A 124 -36.71 -1.40 13.04
CA TYR A 124 -36.67 -2.32 14.17
C TYR A 124 -35.63 -1.96 15.24
N ALA A 125 -34.99 -0.80 15.14
CA ALA A 125 -33.96 -0.39 16.09
C ALA A 125 -34.52 0.02 17.46
N GLU A 126 -35.78 0.45 17.53
CA GLU A 126 -36.44 0.79 18.79
C GLU A 126 -37.32 -0.37 19.27
N PRO A 127 -37.21 -0.77 20.56
CA PRO A 127 -37.89 -1.93 21.11
C PRO A 127 -39.41 -1.73 21.31
N ASP A 128 -39.91 -0.50 21.18
CA ASP A 128 -41.30 -0.18 21.47
C ASP A 128 -42.14 -0.17 20.17
N ASP A 129 -43.03 -1.16 20.11
CA ASP A 129 -44.19 -1.27 19.24
C ASP A 129 -44.01 -1.96 17.86
N PHE A 130 -43.67 -3.25 17.91
CA PHE A 130 -43.80 -4.17 16.78
C PHE A 130 -45.24 -4.69 16.57
N THR A 131 -46.19 -4.21 17.37
CA THR A 131 -47.57 -4.73 17.42
C THR A 131 -48.41 -4.29 16.22
N ASP A 132 -48.02 -3.18 15.58
CA ASP A 132 -48.67 -2.64 14.39
C ASP A 132 -47.75 -2.66 13.16
N LEU A 133 -47.94 -3.66 12.29
CA LEU A 133 -47.18 -3.83 11.04
C LEU A 133 -47.40 -2.67 10.05
N LEU A 134 -48.55 -1.96 10.11
CA LEU A 134 -48.79 -0.78 9.28
C LEU A 134 -47.98 0.42 9.79
N ALA A 135 -47.79 0.54 11.10
CA ALA A 135 -46.92 1.56 11.70
C ALA A 135 -45.44 1.32 11.33
N VAL A 136 -45.00 0.06 11.31
CA VAL A 136 -43.64 -0.32 10.87
C VAL A 136 -43.43 0.03 9.39
N ALA A 137 -44.38 -0.30 8.50
CA ALA A 137 -44.30 0.04 7.09
C ALA A 137 -44.29 1.56 6.84
N GLY A 138 -45.10 2.33 7.59
CA GLY A 138 -45.06 3.80 7.55
C GLY A 138 -43.73 4.38 8.02
N ARG A 139 -43.06 3.73 8.97
CA ARG A 139 -41.74 4.12 9.48
C ARG A 139 -40.61 3.83 8.48
N GLU A 140 -40.67 2.71 7.76
CA GLU A 140 -39.73 2.40 6.68
C GLU A 140 -39.74 3.45 5.57
N GLU A 141 -40.94 3.90 5.15
CA GLU A 141 -41.09 4.95 4.14
C GLU A 141 -40.46 6.29 4.61
N GLN A 142 -40.63 6.63 5.90
CA GLN A 142 -40.05 7.82 6.52
C GLN A 142 -38.53 7.75 6.66
N LEU A 143 -37.97 6.55 6.86
CA LEU A 143 -36.53 6.33 7.00
C LEU A 143 -35.81 6.27 5.65
N ARG A 144 -36.52 6.06 4.54
CA ARG A 144 -35.94 5.92 3.20
C ARG A 144 -34.99 7.06 2.78
N PRO A 145 -35.28 8.36 3.04
CA PRO A 145 -34.34 9.44 2.76
C PRO A 145 -33.06 9.36 3.61
N GLN A 146 -33.19 8.99 4.89
CA GLN A 146 -32.05 8.83 5.80
C GLN A 146 -31.20 7.62 5.41
N LEU A 147 -31.83 6.50 5.03
CA LEU A 147 -31.18 5.31 4.48
C LEU A 147 -30.33 5.66 3.26
N LYS A 148 -30.86 6.47 2.32
CA LYS A 148 -30.10 6.96 1.15
C LYS A 148 -28.82 7.70 1.56
N LEU A 149 -28.93 8.61 2.53
CA LEU A 149 -27.79 9.40 3.01
C LEU A 149 -26.75 8.53 3.70
N VAL A 150 -27.18 7.61 4.56
CA VAL A 150 -26.27 6.72 5.30
C VAL A 150 -25.56 5.77 4.34
N HIS A 151 -26.25 5.22 3.34
CA HIS A 151 -25.62 4.41 2.31
C HIS A 151 -24.56 5.20 1.53
N ALA A 152 -24.87 6.45 1.14
CA ALA A 152 -23.92 7.31 0.46
C ALA A 152 -22.67 7.59 1.33
N ASP A 153 -22.85 7.89 2.62
CA ASP A 153 -21.72 8.12 3.55
C ASP A 153 -20.87 6.87 3.75
N ARG A 154 -21.49 5.69 3.93
CA ARG A 154 -20.77 4.41 4.05
C ARG A 154 -19.90 4.12 2.81
N ILE A 155 -20.46 4.30 1.61
CA ILE A 155 -19.75 4.13 0.34
C ILE A 155 -18.59 5.13 0.23
N ALA A 156 -18.85 6.41 0.53
CA ALA A 156 -17.85 7.47 0.44
C ALA A 156 -16.68 7.23 1.42
N ARG A 157 -16.95 6.78 2.65
CA ARG A 157 -15.91 6.47 3.65
C ARG A 157 -15.05 5.29 3.24
N ALA A 158 -15.64 4.20 2.78
CA ALA A 158 -14.88 3.05 2.30
C ALA A 158 -14.01 3.41 1.08
N ALA A 159 -14.55 4.20 0.15
CA ALA A 159 -13.81 4.70 -1.00
C ALA A 159 -12.65 5.64 -0.60
N ALA A 160 -12.90 6.60 0.29
CA ALA A 160 -11.88 7.53 0.78
C ALA A 160 -10.75 6.81 1.54
N HIS A 161 -11.11 5.80 2.34
CA HIS A 161 -10.13 4.99 3.07
C HIS A 161 -9.25 4.18 2.12
N LEU A 162 -9.86 3.51 1.13
CA LEU A 162 -9.11 2.77 0.10
C LEU A 162 -8.06 3.67 -0.58
N VAL A 163 -8.48 4.85 -1.03
CA VAL A 163 -7.59 5.84 -1.66
C VAL A 163 -6.48 6.28 -0.70
N ALA A 164 -6.82 6.56 0.57
CA ALA A 164 -5.84 7.01 1.56
C ALA A 164 -4.77 5.95 1.87
N VAL A 165 -5.14 4.66 1.87
CA VAL A 165 -4.18 3.55 2.04
C VAL A 165 -3.23 3.48 0.84
N VAL A 166 -3.77 3.58 -0.38
CA VAL A 166 -2.96 3.57 -1.61
C VAL A 166 -2.03 4.80 -1.69
N ASP A 167 -2.51 5.99 -1.33
CA ASP A 167 -1.69 7.21 -1.27
C ASP A 167 -0.49 7.03 -0.31
N ARG A 168 -0.72 6.42 0.86
CA ARG A 168 0.34 6.23 1.86
C ARG A 168 1.39 5.23 1.39
N VAL A 169 0.99 4.11 0.79
CA VAL A 169 1.97 3.12 0.29
C VAL A 169 2.74 3.66 -0.92
N ALA A 170 2.09 4.45 -1.78
CA ALA A 170 2.77 5.15 -2.87
C ALA A 170 3.77 6.20 -2.35
N ALA A 171 3.46 6.89 -1.25
CA ALA A 171 4.35 7.89 -0.66
C ALA A 171 5.65 7.30 -0.07
N THR A 172 5.64 6.01 0.29
CA THR A 172 6.85 5.32 0.79
C THR A 172 7.63 4.61 -0.31
N GLY A 173 7.16 4.66 -1.57
CA GLY A 173 7.76 3.93 -2.68
C GLY A 173 7.81 2.42 -2.49
N PHE A 174 6.93 1.87 -1.65
CA PHE A 174 6.84 0.43 -1.37
C PHE A 174 8.12 -0.17 -0.74
N ILE A 175 9.02 0.68 -0.21
CA ILE A 175 10.33 0.25 0.30
C ILE A 175 10.18 -0.62 1.55
N ASP A 176 9.27 -0.23 2.46
CA ASP A 176 8.96 -1.03 3.65
C ASP A 176 8.09 -2.22 3.25
N ARG A 177 8.69 -3.40 3.24
CA ARG A 177 8.03 -4.65 2.88
C ARG A 177 6.84 -4.98 3.78
N GLN A 178 6.97 -4.75 5.10
CA GLN A 178 5.91 -5.09 6.04
C GLN A 178 4.75 -4.13 5.88
N PHE A 179 5.03 -2.82 5.92
CA PHE A 179 4.03 -1.78 5.71
C PHE A 179 3.31 -1.93 4.37
N THR A 180 4.05 -2.27 3.31
CA THR A 180 3.49 -2.51 1.97
C THR A 180 2.53 -3.70 1.98
N ALA A 181 2.95 -4.84 2.54
CA ALA A 181 2.11 -6.03 2.59
C ALA A 181 0.82 -5.78 3.40
N GLU A 182 0.93 -5.11 4.54
CA GLU A 182 -0.22 -4.73 5.37
C GLU A 182 -1.13 -3.73 4.65
N SER A 183 -0.57 -2.75 3.95
CA SER A 183 -1.34 -1.74 3.19
C SER A 183 -2.08 -2.36 2.01
N LEU A 184 -1.47 -3.32 1.29
CA LEU A 184 -2.15 -4.04 0.21
C LEU A 184 -3.32 -4.89 0.75
N GLY A 185 -3.10 -5.60 1.86
CA GLY A 185 -4.17 -6.35 2.52
C GLY A 185 -5.32 -5.46 3.00
N GLU A 186 -5.00 -4.28 3.54
CA GLU A 186 -6.01 -3.30 3.93
C GLU A 186 -6.76 -2.71 2.73
N ALA A 187 -6.08 -2.45 1.60
CA ALA A 187 -6.72 -1.98 0.38
C ALA A 187 -7.72 -3.02 -0.16
N GLU A 188 -7.35 -4.30 -0.19
CA GLU A 188 -8.25 -5.39 -0.54
C GLU A 188 -9.46 -5.47 0.41
N HIS A 189 -9.23 -5.32 1.72
CA HIS A 189 -10.28 -5.31 2.73
C HIS A 189 -11.27 -4.15 2.50
N ALA A 190 -10.75 -2.92 2.34
CA ALA A 190 -11.54 -1.73 2.10
C ALA A 190 -12.35 -1.82 0.80
N TYR A 191 -11.78 -2.40 -0.25
CA TYR A 191 -12.50 -2.70 -1.49
C TYR A 191 -13.64 -3.71 -1.28
N GLY A 192 -13.40 -4.74 -0.46
CA GLY A 192 -14.43 -5.68 -0.03
C GLY A 192 -15.60 -4.98 0.68
N LEU A 193 -15.31 -4.09 1.62
CA LEU A 193 -16.31 -3.29 2.34
C LEU A 193 -17.08 -2.37 1.41
N TRP A 194 -16.39 -1.69 0.49
CA TRP A 194 -17.03 -0.81 -0.48
C TRP A 194 -18.02 -1.57 -1.38
N LYS A 195 -17.65 -2.75 -1.88
CA LYS A 195 -18.56 -3.63 -2.63
C LYS A 195 -19.76 -4.06 -1.79
N ALA A 196 -19.55 -4.40 -0.52
CA ALA A 196 -20.63 -4.77 0.39
C ALA A 196 -21.62 -3.60 0.56
N CYS A 197 -21.13 -2.38 0.79
CA CYS A 197 -21.97 -1.18 0.90
C CYS A 197 -22.78 -0.93 -0.39
N LEU A 198 -22.18 -1.11 -1.57
CA LEU A 198 -22.91 -0.99 -2.84
C LEU A 198 -23.99 -2.07 -3.00
N ALA A 199 -23.76 -3.28 -2.50
CA ALA A 199 -24.73 -4.37 -2.54
C ALA A 199 -25.88 -4.13 -1.55
N GLU A 200 -25.57 -3.67 -0.33
CA GLU A 200 -26.55 -3.26 0.69
C GLU A 200 -27.44 -2.14 0.16
N ARG A 201 -26.86 -1.06 -0.38
CA ARG A 201 -27.61 0.04 -0.99
C ARG A 201 -28.57 -0.44 -2.08
N ARG A 202 -28.11 -1.35 -2.94
CA ARG A 202 -28.94 -1.93 -4.02
C ARG A 202 -30.05 -2.84 -3.50
N ARG A 203 -29.89 -3.43 -2.31
CA ARG A 203 -30.92 -4.25 -1.67
C ARG A 203 -31.97 -3.38 -1.00
N ASP A 204 -31.54 -2.36 -0.25
CA ASP A 204 -32.41 -1.58 0.63
C ASP A 204 -33.17 -0.47 -0.08
N LEU A 205 -32.68 -0.02 -1.25
CA LEU A 205 -33.25 1.10 -2.00
C LEU A 205 -33.87 0.72 -3.36
N ARG A 206 -34.04 -0.58 -3.61
CA ARG A 206 -34.90 -1.07 -4.69
C ARG A 206 -36.37 -0.82 -4.36
#